data_AF-A6LGK6-F1
#
_entry.id   AF-A6LGK6-F1
#
_cell.length_a   1.000
_cell.length_b   1.000
_cell.length_c   1.000
_cell.angle_alpha   90.00
_cell.angle_beta   90.00
_cell.angle_gamma   90.00
#
_symmetry.space_group_name_H-M   'P 1'
#
loop_
_entity.id
_entity.type
_entity.pdbx_description
1 polymer ?
#
loop_
_entity_poly.entity_id
_entity_poly.type
_entity_poly.pdbx_seq_one_letter_code
_entity_poly.pdbx_strand_id
1 'polypeptide(L)'
;MINEDYMQEVHADKVLMLAIGNNDYISYNKLFDRYYGRLCQYVYSLLMDRNDAEDVVQELFLNLWKNRGRIEIKENVSGYLYRMAKHLALNFIRSKVQTGSLSENQDLLLLSYEDNQLETEEFRIALYDCIDHLPDRSREVLLLHRVKGLKQKEISEKLSISVKTIKNQIWMSLQKLKECLEMKEV
;
A
#
# COMPACT_ATOMS: atom_id res chain seq x y z
N MET A 1 -13.60 -8.56 -19.79
CA MET A 1 -14.64 -7.53 -20.06
C MET A 1 -14.62 -6.56 -18.88
N ILE A 2 -13.90 -5.44 -19.05
CA ILE A 2 -13.64 -4.47 -17.98
C ILE A 2 -14.99 -4.01 -17.38
N ASN A 3 -15.17 -4.26 -16.08
CA ASN A 3 -16.40 -3.93 -15.36
C ASN A 3 -16.71 -2.44 -15.52
N GLU A 4 -17.91 -2.09 -15.99
CA GLU A 4 -18.37 -0.70 -16.16
C GLU A 4 -18.24 0.13 -14.87
N ASP A 5 -18.38 -0.52 -13.71
CA ASP A 5 -18.17 0.09 -12.39
C ASP A 5 -16.72 0.57 -12.18
N TYR A 6 -15.73 -0.14 -12.73
CA TYR A 6 -14.31 0.18 -12.57
C TYR A 6 -13.90 1.41 -13.39
N MET A 7 -14.46 1.54 -14.60
CA MET A 7 -14.27 2.71 -15.46
C MET A 7 -14.98 3.95 -14.90
N GLN A 8 -16.13 3.77 -14.21
CA GLN A 8 -16.80 4.86 -13.48
C GLN A 8 -15.97 5.34 -12.27
N GLU A 9 -15.35 4.44 -11.52
CA GLU A 9 -14.57 4.77 -10.31
C GLU A 9 -13.27 5.54 -10.64
N VAL A 10 -12.54 5.12 -11.69
CA VAL A 10 -11.32 5.80 -12.19
C VAL A 10 -11.63 7.19 -12.75
N HIS A 11 -12.76 7.34 -13.46
CA HIS A 11 -13.19 8.65 -13.96
C HIS A 11 -13.61 9.58 -12.81
N ALA A 12 -14.22 9.03 -11.76
CA ALA A 12 -14.62 9.78 -10.57
C ALA A 12 -13.42 10.38 -9.83
N ASP A 13 -12.33 9.64 -9.63
CA ASP A 13 -11.18 10.17 -8.88
C ASP A 13 -10.47 11.32 -9.58
N LYS A 14 -10.34 11.25 -10.90
CA LYS A 14 -9.74 12.34 -11.68
C LYS A 14 -10.58 13.62 -11.57
N VAL A 15 -11.90 13.48 -11.60
CA VAL A 15 -12.84 14.59 -11.37
C VAL A 15 -12.67 15.16 -9.96
N LEU A 16 -12.58 14.29 -8.94
CA LEU A 16 -12.32 14.73 -7.56
C LEU A 16 -11.00 15.51 -7.48
N MET A 17 -9.90 15.03 -8.09
CA MET A 17 -8.62 15.73 -8.04
C MET A 17 -8.61 17.07 -8.79
N LEU A 18 -9.31 17.17 -9.92
CA LEU A 18 -9.51 18.46 -10.60
C LEU A 18 -10.28 19.45 -9.72
N ALA A 19 -11.33 18.99 -9.03
CA ALA A 19 -12.10 19.83 -8.12
C ALA A 19 -11.25 20.25 -6.89
N ILE A 20 -10.46 19.34 -6.34
CA ILE A 20 -9.51 19.62 -5.23
C ILE A 20 -8.51 20.70 -5.65
N GLY A 21 -7.99 20.66 -6.87
CA GLY A 21 -7.11 21.69 -7.42
C GLY A 21 -7.75 23.09 -7.41
N ASN A 22 -9.09 23.17 -7.49
CA ASN A 22 -9.88 24.39 -7.41
C ASN A 22 -10.36 24.73 -5.98
N ASN A 23 -9.71 24.17 -4.94
CA ASN A 23 -10.05 24.35 -3.52
C ASN A 23 -11.38 23.71 -3.08
N ASP A 24 -11.91 22.73 -3.81
CA ASP A 24 -13.13 22.05 -3.39
C ASP A 24 -12.87 21.06 -2.24
N TYR A 25 -13.24 21.46 -1.03
CA TYR A 25 -13.06 20.66 0.18
C TYR A 25 -13.98 19.43 0.22
N ILE A 26 -15.13 19.47 -0.46
CA ILE A 26 -16.05 18.35 -0.53
C ILE A 26 -15.40 17.18 -1.28
N SER A 27 -14.77 17.46 -2.43
CA SER A 27 -14.06 16.45 -3.20
C SER A 27 -12.83 15.92 -2.47
N TYR A 28 -12.14 16.77 -1.72
CA TYR A 28 -11.04 16.33 -0.84
C TYR A 28 -11.51 15.30 0.18
N ASN A 29 -12.60 15.56 0.90
CA ASN A 29 -13.13 14.62 1.88
C ASN A 29 -13.60 13.31 1.23
N LYS A 30 -14.25 13.37 0.06
CA LYS A 30 -14.63 12.15 -0.68
C LYS A 30 -13.42 11.29 -1.06
N LEU A 31 -12.33 11.93 -1.51
CA LEU A 31 -11.10 11.21 -1.83
C LEU A 31 -10.45 10.64 -0.57
N PHE A 32 -10.46 11.40 0.53
CA PHE A 32 -9.99 10.95 1.83
C PHE A 32 -10.74 9.72 2.31
N ASP A 33 -12.07 9.78 2.39
CA ASP A 33 -12.92 8.67 2.87
C ASP A 33 -12.73 7.40 2.02
N ARG A 34 -12.52 7.57 0.70
CA ARG A 34 -12.30 6.47 -0.24
C ARG A 34 -10.97 5.75 -0.02
N TYR A 35 -9.89 6.49 0.24
CA TYR A 35 -8.54 5.95 0.21
C TYR A 35 -7.86 5.81 1.57
N TYR A 36 -8.30 6.54 2.60
CA TYR A 36 -7.61 6.59 3.90
C TYR A 36 -7.41 5.19 4.50
N GLY A 37 -8.47 4.39 4.62
CA GLY A 37 -8.38 3.04 5.18
C GLY A 37 -7.42 2.12 4.40
N ARG A 38 -7.51 2.12 3.06
CA ARG A 38 -6.68 1.29 2.18
C ARG A 38 -5.20 1.71 2.23
N LEU A 39 -4.94 3.01 2.24
CA LEU A 39 -3.58 3.54 2.37
C LEU A 39 -3.01 3.26 3.76
N CYS A 40 -3.79 3.36 4.83
CA CYS A 40 -3.34 3.00 6.18
C CYS A 40 -2.97 1.53 6.25
N GLN A 41 -3.78 0.64 5.66
CA GLN A 41 -3.49 -0.79 5.60
C GLN A 41 -2.22 -1.08 4.78
N TYR A 42 -2.07 -0.40 3.65
CA TYR A 42 -0.88 -0.50 2.82
C TYR A 42 0.38 -0.02 3.56
N VAL A 43 0.36 1.16 4.17
CA VAL A 43 1.50 1.69 4.92
C VAL A 43 1.79 0.85 6.16
N TYR A 44 0.76 0.32 6.82
CA TYR A 44 0.92 -0.64 7.91
C TYR A 44 1.69 -1.88 7.46
N SER A 45 1.48 -2.36 6.24
CA SER A 45 2.26 -3.48 5.70
C SER A 45 3.76 -3.20 5.59
N LEU A 46 4.14 -1.92 5.49
CA LEU A 46 5.52 -1.46 5.41
C LEU A 46 6.10 -1.19 6.80
N LEU A 47 5.35 -0.52 7.67
CA LEU A 47 5.81 -0.03 8.97
C LEU A 47 5.56 -1.02 10.11
N MET A 48 4.52 -1.84 10.02
CA MET A 48 4.01 -2.75 11.05
C MET A 48 3.64 -2.07 12.38
N ASP A 49 3.45 -0.76 12.36
CA ASP A 49 2.93 0.05 13.46
C ASP A 49 1.72 0.83 12.95
N ARG A 50 0.62 0.75 13.68
CA ARG A 50 -0.65 1.35 13.25
C ARG A 50 -0.64 2.87 13.39
N ASN A 51 -0.03 3.39 14.46
CA ASN A 51 0.02 4.83 14.69
C ASN A 51 0.92 5.48 13.64
N ASP A 52 2.10 4.90 13.40
CA ASP A 52 3.02 5.38 12.37
C ASP A 52 2.36 5.34 10.98
N ALA A 53 1.56 4.31 10.68
CA ALA A 53 0.85 4.20 9.41
C ALA A 53 -0.22 5.27 9.26
N GLU A 54 -1.02 5.51 10.30
CA GLU A 54 -2.03 6.56 10.32
C GLU A 54 -1.38 7.95 10.18
N ASP A 55 -0.25 8.20 10.84
CA ASP A 55 0.50 9.45 10.75
C ASP A 55 1.05 9.70 9.34
N VAL A 56 1.64 8.69 8.71
CA VAL A 56 2.16 8.80 7.33
C VAL A 56 1.04 9.09 6.33
N VAL A 57 -0.12 8.45 6.49
CA VAL A 57 -1.27 8.69 5.59
C VAL A 57 -1.90 10.05 5.85
N GLN A 58 -1.97 10.51 7.10
CA GLN A 58 -2.37 11.88 7.41
C GLN A 58 -1.43 12.89 6.75
N GLU A 59 -0.11 12.70 6.85
CA GLU A 59 0.88 13.54 6.18
C GLU A 59 0.67 13.54 4.67
N LEU A 60 0.35 12.39 4.06
CA LEU A 60 0.05 12.29 2.65
C LEU A 60 -1.08 13.23 2.25
N PHE A 61 -2.22 13.14 2.93
CA PHE A 61 -3.39 13.95 2.61
C PHE A 61 -3.19 15.44 2.90
N LEU A 62 -2.44 15.79 3.95
CA LEU A 62 -2.01 17.16 4.20
C LEU A 62 -1.13 17.69 3.07
N ASN A 63 -0.18 16.90 2.59
CA ASN A 63 0.70 17.26 1.48
C ASN A 63 -0.08 17.39 0.17
N LEU A 64 -1.06 16.52 -0.07
CA LEU A 64 -1.99 16.61 -1.20
C LEU A 64 -2.76 17.93 -1.16
N TRP A 65 -3.36 18.28 -0.02
CA TRP A 65 -4.10 19.54 0.12
C TRP A 65 -3.18 20.75 -0.05
N LYS A 66 -2.01 20.78 0.61
CA LYS A 66 -1.05 21.91 0.51
C LYS A 66 -0.61 22.15 -0.93
N ASN A 67 -0.39 21.09 -1.70
CA ASN A 67 0.12 21.17 -3.07
C ASN A 67 -0.97 21.09 -4.15
N ARG A 68 -2.26 21.04 -3.79
CA ARG A 68 -3.40 20.79 -4.69
C ARG A 68 -3.38 21.54 -6.02
N GLY A 69 -2.99 22.81 -6.03
CA GLY A 69 -2.94 23.64 -7.25
C GLY A 69 -1.75 23.36 -8.18
N ARG A 70 -0.81 22.49 -7.77
CA ARG A 70 0.41 22.13 -8.51
C ARG A 70 0.48 20.65 -8.88
N ILE A 71 -0.46 19.84 -8.41
CA ILE A 71 -0.46 18.39 -8.65
C ILE A 71 -0.98 18.15 -10.07
N GLU A 72 -0.07 17.75 -10.97
CA GLU A 72 -0.42 17.21 -12.28
C GLU A 72 -0.45 15.69 -12.22
N ILE A 73 -1.65 15.12 -12.30
CA ILE A 73 -1.80 13.66 -12.35
C ILE A 73 -1.68 13.21 -13.81
N LYS A 74 -0.50 12.68 -14.14
CA LYS A 74 -0.20 12.10 -15.46
C LYS A 74 -0.64 10.64 -15.60
N GLU A 75 -0.94 10.00 -14.48
CA GLU A 75 -1.38 8.59 -14.33
C GLU A 75 -2.79 8.51 -13.70
N ASN A 76 -3.21 7.37 -13.16
CA ASN A 76 -4.44 7.31 -12.37
C ASN A 76 -4.20 7.80 -10.93
N VAL A 77 -5.26 8.30 -10.29
CA VAL A 77 -5.16 8.94 -8.96
C VAL A 77 -4.73 7.96 -7.88
N SER A 78 -5.25 6.73 -7.92
CA SER A 78 -4.85 5.67 -6.99
C SER A 78 -3.35 5.41 -7.04
N GLY A 79 -2.77 5.16 -8.22
CA GLY A 79 -1.35 4.88 -8.38
C GLY A 79 -0.47 6.01 -7.81
N TYR A 80 -0.86 7.25 -8.10
CA TYR A 80 -0.22 8.43 -7.51
C TYR A 80 -0.25 8.40 -5.97
N LEU A 81 -1.40 8.13 -5.36
CA LEU A 81 -1.56 8.07 -3.91
C LEU A 81 -0.72 6.93 -3.29
N TYR A 82 -0.74 5.73 -3.86
CA TYR A 82 0.05 4.59 -3.35
C TYR A 82 1.55 4.84 -3.49
N ARG A 83 2.01 5.44 -4.59
CA ARG A 83 3.41 5.82 -4.77
C ARG A 83 3.85 6.85 -3.74
N MET A 84 3.02 7.88 -3.51
CA MET A 84 3.28 8.90 -2.51
C MET A 84 3.30 8.32 -1.09
N ALA A 85 2.38 7.40 -0.77
CA ALA A 85 2.35 6.70 0.50
C ALA A 85 3.61 5.86 0.75
N LYS A 86 4.04 5.09 -0.26
CA LYS A 86 5.30 4.34 -0.20
C LYS A 86 6.50 5.26 0.03
N HIS A 87 6.57 6.36 -0.71
CA HIS A 87 7.66 7.33 -0.57
C HIS A 87 7.72 7.93 0.84
N LEU A 88 6.57 8.35 1.40
CA LEU A 88 6.51 8.88 2.75
C LEU A 88 6.87 7.83 3.80
N ALA A 89 6.37 6.59 3.66
CA ALA A 89 6.73 5.49 4.54
C ALA A 89 8.24 5.18 4.52
N LEU A 90 8.87 5.17 3.34
CA LEU A 90 10.32 4.98 3.22
C LEU A 90 11.11 6.12 3.86
N ASN A 91 10.67 7.37 3.69
CA ASN A 91 11.29 8.52 4.35
C ASN A 91 11.14 8.46 5.87
N PHE A 92 9.98 8.03 6.36
CA PHE A 92 9.73 7.81 7.77
C PHE A 92 10.68 6.76 8.37
N ILE A 93 10.85 5.61 7.68
CA ILE A 93 11.81 4.57 8.07
C ILE A 93 13.24 5.15 8.11
N ARG A 94 13.66 5.85 7.04
CA ARG A 94 15.00 6.48 6.97
C ARG A 94 15.24 7.44 8.13
N SER A 95 14.22 8.22 8.52
CA SER A 95 14.30 9.11 9.67
C SER A 95 14.46 8.36 10.99
N LYS A 96 13.64 7.32 11.24
CA LYS A 96 13.72 6.51 12.47
C LYS A 96 15.04 5.75 12.61
N VAL A 97 15.63 5.31 11.51
CA VAL A 97 16.96 4.68 11.48
C VAL A 97 18.04 5.70 11.87
N GLN A 98 18.00 6.91 11.31
CA GLN A 98 18.95 7.97 11.65
C GLN A 98 18.85 8.41 13.12
N THR A 99 17.66 8.33 13.73
CA THR A 99 17.46 8.62 15.16
C THR A 99 17.73 7.42 16.08
N GLY A 100 18.17 6.28 15.56
CA GLY A 100 18.54 5.08 16.33
C GLY A 100 17.36 4.29 16.91
N SER A 101 16.13 4.52 16.42
CA SER A 101 14.91 3.89 16.96
C SER A 101 14.55 2.56 16.29
N LEU A 102 15.28 2.13 15.25
CA LEU A 102 15.06 0.89 14.49
C LEU A 102 16.41 0.18 14.23
N SER A 103 16.43 -1.16 14.23
CA SER A 103 17.66 -1.96 14.05
C SER A 103 18.03 -2.18 12.58
N GLU A 104 19.29 -1.86 12.21
CA GLU A 104 19.84 -1.80 10.84
C GLU A 104 19.66 -3.03 9.92
N ASN A 105 19.37 -4.23 10.45
CA ASN A 105 19.51 -5.47 9.68
C ASN A 105 18.28 -5.89 8.84
N GLN A 106 17.10 -5.30 9.05
CA GLN A 106 15.88 -5.64 8.27
C GLN A 106 15.63 -4.71 7.08
N ASP A 107 16.38 -3.60 6.97
CA ASP A 107 15.92 -2.42 6.22
C ASP A 107 16.57 -2.22 4.84
N LEU A 108 17.65 -2.95 4.51
CA LEU A 108 18.26 -2.88 3.17
C LEU A 108 17.36 -3.48 2.07
N LEU A 109 16.47 -4.42 2.41
CA LEU A 109 15.61 -5.09 1.42
C LEU A 109 14.47 -4.19 0.92
N LEU A 110 13.97 -3.28 1.77
CA LEU A 110 12.91 -2.33 1.41
C LEU A 110 13.46 -1.18 0.55
N LEU A 111 14.71 -0.80 0.81
CA LEU A 111 15.46 0.21 0.05
C LEU A 111 15.98 -0.31 -1.29
N SER A 112 16.18 -1.63 -1.45
CA SER A 112 16.61 -2.25 -2.70
C SER A 112 15.48 -2.46 -3.72
N TYR A 113 14.23 -2.14 -3.36
CA TYR A 113 13.07 -2.12 -4.28
C TYR A 113 12.94 -0.76 -4.98
N GLU A 114 14.08 -0.21 -5.42
CA GLU A 114 14.13 0.79 -6.49
C GLU A 114 14.13 0.05 -7.84
N ASP A 115 13.20 0.42 -8.71
CA ASP A 115 13.09 0.06 -10.12
C ASP A 115 13.10 -1.43 -10.49
N ASN A 116 11.89 -2.03 -10.51
CA ASN A 116 11.53 -2.88 -11.64
C ASN A 116 10.60 -2.08 -12.56
N GLN A 117 11.18 -1.55 -13.65
CA GLN A 117 10.49 -0.83 -14.72
C GLN A 117 9.57 -1.71 -15.58
N LEU A 118 9.03 -2.80 -15.03
CA LEU A 118 8.19 -3.77 -15.74
C LEU A 118 6.79 -3.93 -15.14
N GLU A 119 6.53 -3.34 -13.96
CA GLU A 119 5.19 -3.36 -13.35
C GLU A 119 4.45 -2.06 -13.66
N THR A 120 3.39 -2.15 -14.46
CA THR A 120 2.47 -1.03 -14.71
C THR A 120 1.80 -0.61 -13.40
N GLU A 121 1.43 0.67 -13.29
CA GLU A 121 0.71 1.16 -12.11
C GLU A 121 -0.64 0.44 -11.92
N GLU A 122 -1.27 0.01 -13.02
CA GLU A 122 -2.47 -0.84 -13.02
C GLU A 122 -2.25 -2.18 -12.31
N PHE A 123 -1.11 -2.83 -12.58
CA PHE A 123 -0.74 -4.08 -11.93
C PHE A 123 -0.51 -3.89 -10.43
N ARG A 124 0.16 -2.81 -10.03
CA ARG A 124 0.41 -2.51 -8.61
C ARG A 124 -0.88 -2.26 -7.85
N ILE A 125 -1.81 -1.52 -8.43
CA ILE A 125 -3.12 -1.26 -7.82
C ILE A 125 -3.92 -2.54 -7.69
N ALA A 126 -3.99 -3.34 -8.76
CA ALA A 126 -4.67 -4.63 -8.72
C ALA A 126 -4.07 -5.55 -7.65
N LEU A 127 -2.74 -5.58 -7.54
CA LEU A 127 -2.04 -6.35 -6.53
C LEU A 127 -2.38 -5.88 -5.10
N TYR A 128 -2.36 -4.58 -4.83
CA TYR A 128 -2.66 -4.06 -3.49
C TYR A 128 -4.12 -4.25 -3.11
N ASP A 129 -5.05 -4.03 -4.04
CA ASP A 129 -6.46 -4.38 -3.83
C ASP A 129 -6.61 -5.86 -3.46
N CYS A 130 -5.93 -6.75 -4.20
CA CYS A 130 -5.98 -8.19 -3.93
C CYS A 130 -5.35 -8.55 -2.56
N ILE A 131 -4.28 -7.87 -2.15
CA ILE A 131 -3.69 -8.01 -0.82
C ILE A 131 -4.67 -7.58 0.27
N ASP A 132 -5.42 -6.49 0.07
CA ASP A 132 -6.44 -6.00 1.00
C ASP A 132 -7.64 -6.96 1.13
N HIS A 133 -7.89 -7.83 0.15
CA HIS A 133 -8.93 -8.86 0.25
C HIS A 133 -8.43 -10.17 0.90
N LEU A 134 -7.14 -10.26 1.25
CA LEU A 134 -6.63 -11.42 1.99
C LEU A 134 -7.15 -11.43 3.44
N PRO A 135 -7.43 -12.60 4.03
CA PRO A 135 -7.71 -12.68 5.47
C PRO A 135 -6.54 -12.16 6.29
N ASP A 136 -6.81 -11.46 7.41
CA ASP A 136 -5.80 -10.74 8.19
C ASP A 136 -4.57 -11.58 8.55
N ARG A 137 -4.77 -12.83 8.98
CA ARG A 137 -3.66 -13.75 9.29
C ARG A 137 -2.84 -14.17 8.08
N SER A 138 -3.49 -14.38 6.93
CA SER A 138 -2.83 -14.76 5.68
C SER A 138 -2.03 -13.58 5.12
N ARG A 139 -2.58 -12.37 5.23
CA ARG A 139 -1.94 -11.10 4.87
C ARG A 139 -0.71 -10.84 5.73
N GLU A 140 -0.86 -10.90 7.06
CA GLU A 140 0.22 -10.69 8.03
C GLU A 140 1.40 -11.63 7.79
N VAL A 141 1.15 -12.93 7.63
CA VAL A 141 2.20 -13.93 7.38
C VAL A 141 2.91 -13.68 6.04
N LEU A 142 2.16 -13.36 4.98
CA LEU A 142 2.73 -13.07 3.66
C LEU A 142 3.66 -11.84 3.73
N LEU A 143 3.22 -10.78 4.40
CA LEU A 143 3.97 -9.52 4.53
C LEU A 143 5.24 -9.70 5.37
N LEU A 144 5.16 -10.39 6.51
CA LEU A 144 6.33 -10.69 7.33
C LEU A 144 7.38 -11.49 6.55
N HIS A 145 6.95 -12.42 5.71
CA HIS A 145 7.87 -13.22 4.89
C HIS A 145 8.43 -12.44 3.69
N ARG A 146 7.58 -11.74 2.94
CA ARG A 146 7.95 -11.15 1.64
C ARG A 146 8.50 -9.73 1.74
N VAL A 147 7.97 -8.93 2.67
CA VAL A 147 8.37 -7.52 2.85
C VAL A 147 9.49 -7.42 3.89
N LYS A 148 9.33 -8.06 5.05
CA LYS A 148 10.33 -8.04 6.13
C LYS A 148 11.42 -9.09 5.99
N GLY A 149 11.32 -9.99 5.01
CA GLY A 149 12.33 -11.03 4.75
C GLY A 149 12.48 -12.07 5.86
N LEU A 150 11.52 -12.16 6.79
CA LEU A 150 11.63 -13.08 7.93
C LEU A 150 11.54 -14.54 7.48
N LYS A 151 12.38 -15.37 8.07
CA LYS A 151 12.33 -16.82 7.90
C LYS A 151 11.08 -17.37 8.57
N GLN A 152 10.53 -18.45 8.01
CA GLN A 152 9.31 -19.08 8.52
C GLN A 152 9.41 -19.48 10.00
N LYS A 153 10.62 -19.78 10.49
CA LYS A 153 10.88 -20.08 11.90
C LYS A 153 10.73 -18.83 12.78
N GLU A 154 11.25 -17.69 12.34
CA GLU A 154 11.13 -16.41 13.05
C GLU A 154 9.68 -15.94 13.09
N ILE A 155 8.93 -16.14 11.99
CA ILE A 155 7.48 -15.87 11.94
C ILE A 155 6.72 -16.81 12.88
N SER A 156 7.13 -18.08 12.98
CA SER A 156 6.52 -19.09 13.85
C SER A 156 6.63 -18.70 15.32
N GLU A 157 7.82 -18.27 15.72
CA GLU A 157 8.11 -17.78 17.06
C GLU A 157 7.33 -16.48 17.34
N LYS A 158 7.37 -15.52 16.39
CA LYS A 158 6.70 -14.22 16.53
C LYS A 158 5.18 -14.33 16.66
N LEU A 159 4.55 -15.20 15.87
CA LEU A 159 3.10 -15.33 15.81
C LEU A 159 2.55 -16.48 16.65
N SER A 160 3.43 -17.24 17.33
CA SER A 160 3.08 -18.43 18.13
C SER A 160 2.23 -19.45 17.35
N ILE A 161 2.57 -19.69 16.09
CA ILE A 161 1.89 -20.67 15.21
C ILE A 161 2.92 -21.58 14.55
N SER A 162 2.53 -22.79 14.17
CA SER A 162 3.47 -23.75 13.58
C SER A 162 4.04 -23.29 12.23
N VAL A 163 5.29 -23.65 11.93
CA VAL A 163 5.91 -23.45 10.60
C VAL A 163 5.05 -24.04 9.49
N LYS A 164 4.37 -25.16 9.75
CA LYS A 164 3.43 -25.78 8.80
C LYS A 164 2.23 -24.87 8.51
N THR A 165 1.67 -24.24 9.54
CA THR A 165 0.60 -23.24 9.41
C THR A 165 1.09 -22.05 8.58
N ILE A 166 2.31 -21.56 8.81
CA ILE A 166 2.89 -20.45 8.04
C ILE A 166 3.04 -20.80 6.56
N LYS A 167 3.57 -21.98 6.24
CA LYS A 167 3.67 -22.44 4.84
C LYS A 167 2.30 -22.48 4.16
N ASN A 168 1.29 -23.02 4.85
CA ASN A 168 -0.07 -23.07 4.32
C ASN A 168 -0.64 -21.66 4.12
N GLN A 169 -0.45 -20.75 5.07
CA GLN A 169 -0.91 -19.36 4.97
C GLN A 169 -0.24 -18.63 3.80
N ILE A 170 1.08 -18.78 3.61
CA ILE A 170 1.79 -18.21 2.46
C ILE A 170 1.25 -18.77 1.14
N TRP A 171 1.09 -20.10 1.06
CA TRP A 171 0.58 -20.74 -0.15
C TRP A 171 -0.85 -20.27 -0.49
N MET A 172 -1.75 -20.24 0.50
CA MET A 172 -3.11 -19.76 0.33
C MET A 172 -3.16 -18.28 -0.09
N SER A 173 -2.32 -17.43 0.51
CA SER A 173 -2.22 -16.03 0.10
C SER A 173 -1.79 -15.90 -1.36
N LEU A 174 -0.80 -16.68 -1.80
CA LEU A 174 -0.35 -16.64 -3.19
C LEU A 174 -1.40 -17.16 -4.18
N GLN A 175 -2.16 -18.20 -3.84
CA GLN A 175 -3.27 -18.67 -4.69
C GLN A 175 -4.35 -17.61 -4.82
N LYS A 176 -4.77 -17.01 -3.70
CA LYS A 176 -5.79 -15.94 -3.70
C LYS A 176 -5.34 -14.70 -4.47
N LEU A 177 -4.08 -14.30 -4.33
CA LEU A 177 -3.53 -13.18 -5.11
C LEU A 177 -3.53 -13.49 -6.60
N LYS A 178 -3.13 -14.70 -6.98
CA LYS A 178 -3.15 -15.14 -8.38
C LYS A 178 -4.56 -15.13 -8.95
N GLU A 179 -5.53 -15.76 -8.28
CA GLU A 179 -6.93 -15.80 -8.70
C GLU A 179 -7.52 -14.39 -8.84
N CYS A 180 -7.25 -13.53 -7.86
CA CYS A 180 -7.74 -12.14 -7.86
C CYS A 180 -7.13 -11.30 -9.00
N LEU A 181 -5.84 -11.49 -9.30
CA LEU A 181 -5.18 -10.82 -10.42
C LEU A 181 -5.67 -11.35 -11.78
N GLU A 182 -5.86 -12.66 -11.92
CA GLU A 182 -6.42 -13.29 -13.14
C GLU A 182 -7.84 -12.77 -13.43
N MET A 183 -8.65 -12.55 -12.40
CA MET A 183 -9.98 -11.95 -12.53
C MET A 183 -9.96 -10.47 -12.94
N LYS A 184 -8.87 -9.74 -12.67
CA LYS A 184 -8.74 -8.31 -12.96
C LYS A 184 -8.22 -8.01 -14.38
N GLU A 185 -7.93 -9.04 -15.21
CA GLU A 185 -7.43 -8.91 -16.60
C GLU A 185 -6.26 -7.91 -16.76
N VAL A 186 -5.32 -7.90 -15.80
CA VAL A 186 -4.08 -7.07 -15.86
C VAL A 186 -2.88 -7.90 -16.27
#